data_AF-A0A915N435-F1
#
_entry.id   AF-A0A915N435-F1
#
_cell.length_a   1.000
_cell.length_b   1.000
_cell.length_c   1.000
_cell.angle_alpha   90.00
_cell.angle_beta   90.00
_cell.angle_gamma   90.00
#
_symmetry.space_group_name_H-M   'P 1'
#
loop_
_entity.id
_entity.type
_entity.pdbx_description
1 polymer ?
#
loop_
_entity_poly.entity_id
_entity_poly.type
_entity_poly.pdbx_seq_one_letter_code
_entity_poly.pdbx_strand_id
1 'polypeptide(L)'
;NNSFDENEEKYEEIKLENVQIKVREWQSGKQLGNFTIPSEKNEKYSKGIRLEEKLAINLQFNIIDKNTKKLIDGIQQKFLRLCHSRTEEHEVFFIGKRVTTTNNGGGGGKYFIEIVAMPKDTQKFGGRPGRYHCELIIGDIRIRNPFRWHLIDVFVDIPK
;
A
#
# COMPACT_ATOMS: atom_id res chain seq x y z
N ASN A 1 -25.12 -22.42 19.22
CA ASN A 1 -25.84 -21.33 18.51
C ASN A 1 -24.87 -20.21 18.18
N ASN A 2 -24.21 -20.31 17.02
CA ASN A 2 -23.54 -19.15 16.43
C ASN A 2 -24.45 -18.68 15.29
N SER A 3 -25.34 -17.74 15.58
CA SER A 3 -26.02 -16.99 14.53
C SER A 3 -24.96 -16.13 13.85
N PHE A 4 -24.51 -16.56 12.68
CA PHE A 4 -23.87 -15.64 11.75
C PHE A 4 -24.93 -14.60 11.39
N ASP A 5 -24.67 -13.35 11.78
CA ASP A 5 -25.53 -12.21 11.51
C ASP A 5 -25.61 -12.05 9.98
N GLU A 6 -26.76 -12.36 9.38
CA GLU A 6 -26.97 -12.35 7.92
C GLU A 6 -26.94 -10.94 7.31
N ASN A 7 -26.68 -9.91 8.13
CA ASN A 7 -26.56 -8.51 7.73
C ASN A 7 -25.10 -8.06 7.57
N GLU A 8 -24.18 -8.93 7.15
CA GLU A 8 -22.86 -8.47 6.71
C GLU A 8 -23.02 -7.58 5.47
N GLU A 9 -22.62 -6.31 5.60
CA GLU A 9 -22.62 -5.33 4.51
C GLU A 9 -21.74 -5.86 3.37
N LYS A 10 -22.36 -6.29 2.27
CA LYS A 10 -21.66 -6.77 1.07
C LYS A 10 -21.36 -5.59 0.15
N TYR A 11 -20.12 -5.52 -0.31
CA TYR A 11 -19.67 -4.52 -1.28
C TYR A 11 -19.59 -5.17 -2.67
N GLU A 12 -20.42 -4.69 -3.59
CA GLU A 12 -20.49 -5.28 -4.94
C GLU A 12 -19.22 -5.01 -5.75
N GLU A 13 -18.71 -3.78 -5.69
CA GLU A 13 -17.49 -3.42 -6.41
C GLU A 13 -16.71 -2.34 -5.64
N ILE A 14 -15.43 -2.60 -5.34
CA ILE A 14 -14.54 -1.61 -4.72
C ILE A 14 -13.71 -0.85 -5.76
N LYS A 15 -13.39 0.41 -5.45
CA LYS A 15 -12.39 1.23 -6.16
C LYS A 15 -11.43 1.86 -5.16
N LEU A 16 -10.20 2.10 -5.58
CA LEU A 16 -9.26 2.93 -4.84
C LEU A 16 -9.41 4.40 -5.22
N GLU A 17 -9.17 5.30 -4.27
CA GLU A 17 -9.08 6.74 -4.51
C GLU A 17 -7.94 7.35 -3.71
N ASN A 18 -7.47 8.53 -4.13
CA ASN A 18 -6.38 9.26 -3.47
C ASN A 18 -5.15 8.40 -3.21
N VAL A 19 -4.77 7.56 -4.18
CA VAL A 19 -3.59 6.70 -4.09
C VAL A 19 -2.36 7.58 -4.21
N GLN A 20 -1.75 7.91 -3.06
CA GLN A 20 -0.61 8.80 -2.95
C GLN A 20 0.60 8.02 -2.47
N ILE A 21 1.75 8.27 -3.11
CA ILE A 21 3.04 7.82 -2.62
C ILE A 21 3.83 9.03 -2.18
N LYS A 22 4.25 9.00 -0.91
CA LYS A 22 5.13 9.99 -0.29
C LYS A 22 6.48 9.36 -0.04
N VAL A 23 7.53 10.03 -0.48
CA VAL A 23 8.91 9.70 -0.14
C VAL A 23 9.36 10.68 0.93
N ARG A 24 9.89 10.17 2.03
CA ARG A 24 10.35 10.99 3.16
C ARG A 24 11.65 10.45 3.73
N GLU A 25 12.36 11.29 4.45
CA GLU A 25 13.39 10.84 5.37
C GLU A 25 12.72 10.11 6.56
N TRP A 26 13.17 8.90 6.87
CA TRP A 26 12.58 8.04 7.89
C TRP A 26 12.68 8.67 9.30
N GLN A 27 13.86 9.16 9.67
CA GLN A 27 14.15 9.69 11.01
C GLN A 27 13.59 11.10 11.23
N SER A 28 13.81 12.02 10.28
CA SER A 28 13.39 13.42 10.42
C SER A 28 11.91 13.64 10.07
N GLY A 29 11.30 12.71 9.32
CA GLY A 29 9.96 12.87 8.78
C GLY A 29 9.86 13.85 7.60
N LYS A 30 10.96 14.48 7.18
CA LYS A 30 10.98 15.45 6.10
C LYS A 30 10.51 14.82 4.79
N GLN A 31 9.42 15.35 4.22
CA GLN A 31 8.91 14.90 2.93
C GLN A 31 9.85 15.38 1.81
N LEU A 32 10.29 14.45 0.97
CA LEU A 32 11.16 14.70 -0.18
C LEU A 32 10.40 14.64 -1.51
N GLY A 33 9.30 13.88 -1.54
CA GLY A 33 8.46 13.76 -2.72
C GLY A 33 7.04 13.33 -2.36
N ASN A 34 6.08 13.71 -3.19
CA ASN A 34 4.69 13.31 -3.09
C ASN A 34 4.10 13.24 -4.49
N PHE A 35 3.50 12.11 -4.86
CA PHE A 35 2.82 11.97 -6.14
C PHE A 35 1.60 11.07 -6.03
N THR A 36 0.61 11.36 -6.85
CA THR A 36 -0.64 10.58 -6.94
C THR A 36 -0.54 9.61 -8.11
N ILE A 37 -0.93 8.36 -7.89
CA ILE A 37 -1.08 7.35 -8.95
C ILE A 37 -2.56 7.32 -9.36
N PRO A 38 -2.88 7.63 -10.63
CA PRO A 38 -4.24 7.51 -11.14
C PRO A 38 -4.74 6.07 -10.99
N SER A 39 -5.86 5.91 -10.30
CA SER A 39 -6.44 4.60 -9.96
C SER A 39 -7.54 4.18 -10.94
N GLU A 40 -7.92 5.06 -11.87
CA GLU A 40 -9.03 4.83 -12.82
C GLU A 40 -8.76 3.65 -13.74
N LYS A 41 -7.50 3.48 -14.16
CA LYS A 41 -7.08 2.46 -15.12
C LYS A 41 -6.15 1.41 -14.53
N ASN A 42 -5.81 1.55 -13.25
CA ASN A 42 -4.81 0.71 -12.59
C ASN A 42 -3.48 0.68 -13.37
N GLU A 43 -3.06 1.84 -13.87
CA GLU A 43 -1.80 1.96 -14.60
C GLU A 43 -0.63 2.05 -13.63
N LYS A 44 0.41 1.26 -13.89
CA LYS A 44 1.63 1.28 -13.10
C LYS A 44 2.36 2.61 -13.23
N TYR A 45 2.88 3.13 -12.12
CA TYR A 45 3.80 4.25 -12.11
C TYR A 45 5.17 3.86 -12.73
N SER A 46 5.53 4.52 -13.83
CA SER A 46 6.62 4.07 -14.71
C SER A 46 8.04 4.36 -14.21
N LYS A 47 8.25 5.43 -13.43
CA LYS A 47 9.60 5.88 -13.05
C LYS A 47 10.26 5.05 -11.94
N GLY A 48 9.48 4.29 -11.19
CA GLY A 48 9.92 3.60 -9.97
C GLY A 48 10.40 4.56 -8.85
N ILE A 49 10.71 4.01 -7.69
CA ILE A 49 11.34 4.75 -6.57
C ILE A 49 12.58 4.01 -6.12
N ARG A 50 13.66 4.75 -5.87
CA ARG A 50 14.83 4.25 -5.15
C ARG A 50 14.67 4.43 -3.65
N LEU A 51 14.88 3.35 -2.90
CA LEU A 51 14.71 3.29 -1.45
C LEU A 51 16.09 3.06 -0.81
N GLU A 52 16.72 4.18 -0.47
CA GLU A 52 18.04 4.27 0.15
C GLU A 52 17.94 4.24 1.69
N GLU A 53 19.09 4.16 2.36
CA GLU A 53 19.20 3.87 3.80
C GLU A 53 18.33 4.76 4.71
N LYS A 54 18.19 6.04 4.35
CA LYS A 54 17.49 7.04 5.16
C LYS A 54 16.08 7.32 4.68
N LEU A 55 15.61 6.63 3.66
CA LEU A 55 14.33 6.91 3.01
C LEU A 55 13.23 5.96 3.47
N ALA A 56 12.01 6.48 3.46
CA ALA A 56 10.79 5.73 3.66
C ALA A 56 9.83 6.00 2.50
N ILE A 57 9.11 4.96 2.10
CA ILE A 57 7.97 5.06 1.19
C ILE A 57 6.70 4.94 2.02
N ASN A 58 5.83 5.94 1.89
CA ASN A 58 4.53 6.02 2.54
C ASN A 58 3.45 5.95 1.46
N LEU A 59 2.75 4.84 1.37
CA LEU A 59 1.58 4.68 0.50
C LEU A 59 0.32 5.02 1.30
N GLN A 60 -0.48 5.93 0.77
CA GLN A 60 -1.78 6.33 1.31
C GLN A 60 -2.87 6.11 0.26
N PHE A 61 -4.03 5.62 0.68
CA PHE A 61 -5.17 5.42 -0.22
C PHE A 61 -6.49 5.34 0.55
N ASN A 62 -7.58 5.54 -0.18
CA ASN A 62 -8.95 5.25 0.24
C ASN A 62 -9.45 4.00 -0.49
N ILE A 63 -10.29 3.22 0.19
CA ILE A 63 -11.11 2.19 -0.44
C ILE A 63 -12.54 2.72 -0.41
N ILE A 64 -13.19 2.76 -1.57
CA ILE A 64 -14.57 3.21 -1.70
C ILE A 64 -15.41 2.11 -2.36
N ASP A 65 -16.69 2.10 -2.05
CA ASP A 65 -17.69 1.39 -2.83
C ASP A 65 -17.93 2.16 -4.13
N LYS A 66 -17.80 1.48 -5.27
CA LYS A 66 -17.85 2.11 -6.59
C LYS A 66 -19.22 2.70 -6.90
N ASN A 67 -20.30 2.13 -6.37
CA ASN A 67 -21.67 2.53 -6.65
C ASN A 67 -22.09 3.70 -5.77
N THR A 68 -21.90 3.58 -4.46
CA THR A 68 -22.33 4.56 -3.47
C THR A 68 -21.33 5.69 -3.25
N LYS A 69 -20.07 5.51 -3.71
CA LYS A 69 -18.93 6.40 -3.46
C LYS A 69 -18.59 6.57 -1.97
N LYS A 70 -19.15 5.73 -1.10
CA LYS A 70 -18.87 5.77 0.34
C LYS A 70 -17.54 5.10 0.63
N LEU A 71 -16.82 5.64 1.60
CA LEU A 71 -15.60 5.02 2.12
C LEU A 71 -15.94 3.71 2.81
N ILE A 72 -15.20 2.65 2.45
CA ILE A 72 -15.32 1.35 3.08
C ILE A 72 -14.26 1.23 4.19
N ASP A 73 -14.76 1.04 5.41
CA ASP A 73 -13.94 0.79 6.58
C ASP A 73 -13.90 -0.72 6.90
N GLY A 74 -12.87 -1.14 7.64
CA GLY A 74 -12.82 -2.48 8.20
C GLY A 74 -12.49 -3.61 7.22
N ILE A 75 -12.07 -3.33 5.98
CA ILE A 75 -11.58 -4.35 5.03
C ILE A 75 -10.46 -5.19 5.68
N GLN A 76 -10.51 -6.51 5.59
CA GLN A 76 -9.59 -7.39 6.31
C GLN A 76 -8.19 -7.40 5.68
N GLN A 77 -8.08 -7.60 4.36
CA GLN A 77 -6.80 -7.73 3.67
C GLN A 77 -6.46 -6.44 2.92
N LYS A 78 -5.37 -5.81 3.34
CA LYS A 78 -4.78 -4.63 2.70
C LYS A 78 -3.27 -4.79 2.76
N PHE A 79 -2.68 -5.39 1.74
CA PHE A 79 -1.26 -5.73 1.75
C PHE A 79 -0.53 -5.04 0.62
N LEU A 80 0.70 -4.65 0.88
CA LEU A 80 1.66 -4.31 -0.15
C LEU A 80 2.65 -5.46 -0.25
N ARG A 81 2.69 -6.11 -1.40
CA ARG A 81 3.59 -7.20 -1.74
C ARG A 81 4.74 -6.65 -2.57
N LEU A 82 5.97 -6.89 -2.14
CA LEU A 82 7.18 -6.57 -2.90
C LEU A 82 7.82 -7.88 -3.32
N CYS A 83 7.75 -8.21 -4.61
CA CYS A 83 8.36 -9.41 -5.19
C CYS A 83 9.70 -9.05 -5.86
N HIS A 84 10.78 -9.73 -5.50
CA HIS A 84 12.10 -9.44 -6.07
C HIS A 84 12.18 -9.88 -7.54
N SER A 85 12.48 -8.94 -8.44
CA SER A 85 12.43 -9.15 -9.89
C SER A 85 13.37 -10.23 -10.45
N ARG A 86 14.41 -10.65 -9.70
CA ARG A 86 15.35 -11.71 -10.14
C ARG A 86 15.18 -13.03 -9.40
N THR A 87 14.58 -12.99 -8.22
CA THR A 87 14.36 -14.17 -7.38
C THR A 87 12.91 -14.10 -6.97
N GLU A 88 12.03 -14.45 -7.89
CA GLU A 88 10.58 -14.21 -7.76
C GLU A 88 9.98 -14.89 -6.52
N GLU A 89 10.64 -15.95 -6.03
CA GLU A 89 10.31 -16.62 -4.77
C GLU A 89 10.52 -15.74 -3.51
N HIS A 90 11.31 -14.67 -3.60
CA HIS A 90 11.53 -13.75 -2.50
C HIS A 90 10.48 -12.64 -2.51
N GLU A 91 9.61 -12.68 -1.51
CA GLU A 91 8.51 -11.73 -1.34
C GLU A 91 8.53 -11.11 0.06
N VAL A 92 8.20 -9.82 0.11
CA VAL A 92 8.05 -9.06 1.36
C VAL A 92 6.66 -8.48 1.44
N PHE A 93 6.00 -8.64 2.58
CA PHE A 93 4.65 -8.14 2.81
C PHE A 93 4.62 -7.02 3.86
N PHE A 94 3.83 -6.00 3.58
CA PHE A 94 3.50 -4.92 4.49
C PHE A 94 2.00 -4.78 4.65
N ILE A 95 1.54 -4.51 5.88
CA ILE A 95 0.12 -4.46 6.22
C ILE A 95 -0.37 -3.01 6.26
N GLY A 96 -1.48 -2.75 5.58
CA GLY A 96 -2.22 -1.50 5.60
C GLY A 96 -2.88 -1.25 6.94
N LYS A 97 -2.49 -0.15 7.58
CA LYS A 97 -3.05 0.31 8.84
C LYS A 97 -4.07 1.42 8.56
N ARG A 98 -5.15 1.44 9.34
CA ARG A 98 -6.09 2.57 9.33
C ARG A 98 -5.43 3.76 10.02
N VAL A 99 -5.54 4.94 9.43
CA VAL A 99 -5.15 6.20 10.08
C VAL A 99 -6.28 6.58 11.04
N THR A 100 -5.98 6.64 12.33
CA THR A 100 -6.98 6.91 13.39
C THR A 100 -7.07 8.38 13.77
N THR A 101 -6.12 9.21 13.34
CA THR A 101 -6.09 10.64 13.63
C THR A 101 -6.69 11.46 12.49
N THR A 102 -7.82 12.09 12.75
CA THR A 102 -8.49 13.12 11.92
C THR A 102 -7.81 14.50 12.01
N ASN A 103 -6.65 14.61 12.66
CA ASN A 103 -5.94 15.87 12.82
C ASN A 103 -5.12 16.20 11.56
N ASN A 104 -5.82 16.71 10.56
CA ASN A 104 -5.49 17.90 9.77
C ASN A 104 -6.40 17.88 8.53
N GLY A 105 -7.27 18.89 8.41
CA GLY A 105 -8.09 19.07 7.21
C GLY A 105 -7.21 19.09 5.96
N GLY A 106 -7.34 18.07 5.10
CA GLY A 106 -6.64 18.01 3.83
C GLY A 106 -6.24 16.61 3.37
N GLY A 107 -7.14 15.91 2.67
CA GLY A 107 -6.79 15.03 1.53
C GLY A 107 -5.87 13.81 1.74
N GLY A 108 -5.60 13.37 2.96
CA GLY A 108 -4.84 12.13 3.23
C GLY A 108 -5.71 10.87 3.10
N GLY A 109 -5.14 9.79 2.55
CA GLY A 109 -5.82 8.49 2.47
C GLY A 109 -6.07 7.86 3.84
N LYS A 110 -7.21 7.17 4.01
CA LYS A 110 -7.62 6.47 5.24
C LYS A 110 -6.72 5.28 5.61
N TYR A 111 -6.10 4.66 4.62
CA TYR A 111 -5.16 3.57 4.83
C TYR A 111 -3.74 4.02 4.55
N PHE A 112 -2.82 3.47 5.32
CA PHE A 112 -1.40 3.82 5.29
C PHE A 112 -0.54 2.56 5.34
N ILE A 113 0.43 2.48 4.43
CA ILE A 113 1.50 1.48 4.43
C ILE A 113 2.83 2.21 4.39
N GLU A 114 3.74 1.82 5.27
CA GLU A 114 5.11 2.34 5.33
C GLU A 114 6.10 1.23 5.03
N ILE A 115 7.07 1.54 4.17
CA ILE A 115 8.25 0.72 3.89
C ILE A 115 9.48 1.54 4.27
N VAL A 116 10.33 0.97 5.13
CA VAL A 116 11.62 1.54 5.52
C VAL A 116 12.66 0.44 5.36
N ALA A 117 13.18 0.25 4.14
CA ALA A 117 14.04 -0.89 3.81
C ALA A 117 15.24 -1.00 4.75
N MET A 118 15.80 0.14 5.16
CA MET A 118 16.86 0.23 6.15
C MET A 118 16.54 1.34 7.16
N PRO A 119 16.93 1.19 8.45
CA PRO A 119 17.38 -0.06 9.07
C PRO A 119 16.21 -0.99 9.45
N LYS A 120 14.97 -0.49 9.44
CA LYS A 120 13.81 -1.11 10.10
C LYS A 120 13.36 -2.42 9.46
N ASP A 121 13.26 -2.49 8.13
CA ASP A 121 12.73 -3.66 7.43
C ASP A 121 13.81 -4.55 6.80
N THR A 122 15.09 -4.29 7.07
CA THR A 122 16.25 -4.96 6.47
C THR A 122 16.14 -6.49 6.50
N GLN A 123 15.71 -7.04 7.63
CA GLN A 123 15.56 -8.49 7.82
C GLN A 123 14.49 -9.09 6.91
N LYS A 124 13.41 -8.34 6.61
CA LYS A 124 12.36 -8.82 5.71
C LYS A 124 12.86 -8.96 4.28
N PHE A 125 13.72 -8.03 3.86
CA PHE A 125 14.39 -8.07 2.55
C PHE A 125 15.54 -9.08 2.50
N GLY A 126 15.91 -9.73 3.62
CA GLY A 126 16.92 -10.79 3.67
C GLY A 126 18.27 -10.39 3.09
N GLY A 127 18.64 -9.10 3.14
CA GLY A 127 19.88 -8.58 2.56
C GLY A 127 19.93 -8.61 1.02
N ARG A 128 18.78 -8.63 0.34
CA ARG A 128 18.69 -8.70 -1.13
C ARG A 128 18.43 -7.31 -1.73
N PRO A 129 19.46 -6.57 -2.14
CA PRO A 129 19.27 -5.33 -2.87
C PRO A 129 18.78 -5.62 -4.30
N GLY A 130 18.09 -4.66 -4.89
CA GLY A 130 17.64 -4.77 -6.28
C GLY A 130 16.23 -4.23 -6.50
N ARG A 131 15.68 -4.55 -7.68
CA ARG A 131 14.34 -4.12 -8.08
C ARG A 131 13.29 -5.08 -7.54
N TYR A 132 12.27 -4.51 -6.91
CA TYR A 132 11.08 -5.19 -6.42
C TYR A 132 9.84 -4.67 -7.16
N HIS A 133 8.98 -5.58 -7.60
CA HIS A 133 7.65 -5.27 -8.11
C HIS A 133 6.71 -5.09 -6.94
N CYS A 134 6.14 -3.88 -6.82
CA CYS A 134 5.30 -3.49 -5.70
C CYS A 134 3.83 -3.58 -6.09
N GLU A 135 3.11 -4.51 -5.48
CA GLU A 135 1.71 -4.78 -5.76
C GLU A 135 0.83 -4.51 -4.54
N LEU A 136 -0.21 -3.72 -4.71
CA LEU A 136 -1.24 -3.54 -3.69
C LEU A 136 -2.31 -4.61 -3.86
N ILE A 137 -2.63 -5.30 -2.77
CA ILE A 137 -3.59 -6.39 -2.70
C ILE A 137 -4.66 -6.00 -1.69
N ILE A 138 -5.92 -5.96 -2.15
CA ILE A 138 -7.10 -5.65 -1.33
C ILE A 138 -8.08 -6.82 -1.43
N GLY A 139 -8.52 -7.33 -0.28
CA GLY A 139 -9.44 -8.46 -0.22
C GLY A 139 -10.22 -8.50 1.09
N ASP A 140 -11.44 -9.05 1.02
CA ASP A 140 -12.34 -9.27 2.14
C ASP A 140 -13.46 -10.19 1.66
N ILE A 141 -14.06 -10.98 2.55
CA ILE A 141 -15.21 -11.84 2.21
C ILE A 141 -16.42 -11.02 1.72
N ARG A 142 -16.53 -9.76 2.15
CA ARG A 142 -17.59 -8.83 1.74
C ARG A 142 -17.38 -8.25 0.34
N ILE A 143 -16.18 -8.36 -0.23
CA ILE A 143 -15.85 -7.78 -1.54
C ILE A 143 -16.00 -8.84 -2.64
N ARG A 144 -16.83 -8.58 -3.66
CA ARG A 144 -16.94 -9.50 -4.81
C ARG A 144 -15.77 -9.41 -5.79
N ASN A 145 -15.12 -8.25 -5.90
CA ASN A 145 -13.99 -8.01 -6.79
C ASN A 145 -12.68 -7.77 -6.00
N PRO A 146 -12.07 -8.81 -5.38
CA PRO A 146 -10.75 -8.65 -4.79
C PRO A 146 -9.78 -8.12 -5.85
N PHE A 147 -8.88 -7.24 -5.43
CA PHE A 147 -8.09 -6.45 -6.36
C PHE A 147 -6.60 -6.58 -6.08
N ARG A 148 -5.83 -6.75 -7.15
CA ARG A 148 -4.36 -6.82 -7.13
C ARG A 148 -3.81 -5.92 -8.22
N TRP A 149 -2.93 -5.00 -7.85
CA TRP A 149 -2.40 -4.01 -8.78
C TRP A 149 -0.92 -3.72 -8.59
N HIS A 150 -0.17 -3.90 -9.67
CA HIS A 150 1.21 -3.46 -9.79
C HIS A 150 1.30 -1.93 -9.82
N LEU A 151 1.44 -1.34 -8.64
CA LEU A 151 1.50 0.10 -8.43
C LEU A 151 2.78 0.72 -8.99
N ILE A 152 3.93 0.14 -8.63
CA ILE A 152 5.23 0.76 -8.83
C ILE A 152 6.35 -0.28 -8.75
N ASP A 153 7.55 0.06 -9.24
CA ASP A 153 8.76 -0.68 -8.90
C ASP A 153 9.58 0.07 -7.86
N VAL A 154 10.11 -0.65 -6.89
CA VAL A 154 10.99 -0.11 -5.85
C VAL A 154 12.38 -0.69 -6.02
N PHE A 155 13.40 0.16 -6.12
CA PHE A 155 14.80 -0.21 -6.14
C PHE A 155 15.35 -0.09 -4.72
N VAL A 156 15.54 -1.22 -4.05
CA VAL A 156 16.01 -1.29 -2.67
C VAL A 156 17.53 -1.34 -2.67
N ASP A 157 18.16 -0.34 -2.05
CA ASP A 157 19.60 -0.31 -1.85
C ASP A 157 19.92 -0.71 -0.39
N ILE A 158 20.45 -1.92 -0.22
CA ILE A 158 20.95 -2.43 1.06
C ILE A 158 22.48 -2.46 0.95
N PRO A 159 23.22 -1.68 1.76
CA PRO A 159 24.67 -1.76 1.85
C PRO A 159 25.10 -3.20 2.17
N LYS A 160 26.20 -3.65 1.56
CA LYS A 160 26.84 -4.93 1.90
C LYS A 160 27.58 -4.85 3.22
#